data_AF-A0AAW0GJE4-F1
#
_entry.id   AF-A0AAW0GJE4-F1
#
_cell.length_a   1.000
_cell.length_b   1.000
_cell.length_c   1.000
_cell.angle_alpha   90.00
_cell.angle_beta   90.00
_cell.angle_gamma   90.00
#
_symmetry.space_group_name_H-M   'P 1'
#
loop_
_entity.id
_entity.type
_entity.pdbx_description
1 polymer ?
#
loop_
_entity_poly.entity_id
_entity_poly.type
_entity_poly.pdbx_seq_one_letter_code
_entity_poly.pdbx_strand_id
1 'polypeptide(L)'
;MKSSTLLTAFTFAACEIAQVLAHGGVLSYNIGGQIYQGFRSYNTPVGQSSIQREWDSYDPIIDPMHPQISCNLNGANLGSGQLSATVAAGSKVLAWWNQWPHNLGPVMVYMANCNGACTTANTASLNWFKIEEAGLISGTVDKGTWAQGQLITNNNSWTTTIPASLAPGEYMLRHELLSIHTPNQPQFYPNCAQLKLTGGGSAQPSGSYLVKLPGAYKASDPGVTLDVYNHPTWTNYTIPGPAVWRG
;
A
#
# COMPACT_ATOMS: atom_id res chain seq x y z
N MET A 1 -18.76 -66.41 -20.96
CA MET A 1 -19.35 -65.10 -21.31
C MET A 1 -20.12 -64.62 -20.08
N LYS A 2 -19.84 -63.52 -19.38
CA LYS A 2 -18.94 -62.37 -19.50
C LYS A 2 -18.53 -62.01 -18.06
N SER A 3 -17.24 -61.79 -17.80
CA SER A 3 -16.77 -61.24 -16.53
C SER A 3 -17.00 -59.73 -16.55
N SER A 4 -17.71 -59.18 -15.55
CA SER A 4 -17.92 -57.73 -15.42
C SER A 4 -17.08 -57.22 -14.25
N THR A 5 -16.02 -56.49 -14.57
CA THR A 5 -15.16 -55.81 -13.60
C THR A 5 -15.74 -54.41 -13.36
N LEU A 6 -16.27 -54.16 -12.16
CA LEU A 6 -16.69 -52.83 -11.74
C LEU A 6 -15.44 -52.00 -11.41
N LEU A 7 -15.19 -50.93 -12.17
CA LEU A 7 -14.16 -49.95 -11.89
C LEU A 7 -14.77 -48.84 -11.01
N THR A 8 -14.41 -48.81 -9.73
CA THR A 8 -14.84 -47.75 -8.81
C THR A 8 -13.90 -46.55 -8.98
N ALA A 9 -14.36 -45.50 -9.66
CA ALA A 9 -13.62 -44.25 -9.78
C ALA A 9 -13.75 -43.45 -8.47
N PHE A 10 -12.65 -43.31 -7.73
CA PHE A 10 -12.57 -42.38 -6.60
C PHE A 10 -12.37 -40.96 -7.15
N THR A 11 -13.39 -40.12 -7.05
CA THR A 11 -13.26 -38.68 -7.28
C THR A 11 -12.70 -38.05 -6.01
N PHE A 12 -11.41 -37.72 -6.01
CA PHE A 12 -10.84 -36.86 -4.96
C PHE A 12 -11.36 -35.43 -5.19
N ALA A 13 -12.37 -35.03 -4.43
CA ALA A 13 -12.71 -33.62 -4.30
C ALA A 13 -11.58 -32.95 -3.49
N ALA A 14 -10.68 -32.24 -4.18
CA ALA A 14 -9.75 -31.33 -3.52
C ALA A 14 -10.56 -30.22 -2.86
N CYS A 15 -10.77 -30.32 -1.55
CA CYS A 15 -11.25 -29.22 -0.74
C CYS A 15 -10.07 -28.24 -0.60
N GLU A 16 -9.96 -27.30 -1.53
CA GLU A 16 -9.09 -26.14 -1.33
C GLU A 16 -9.67 -25.33 -0.18
N ILE A 17 -9.08 -25.48 0.99
CA ILE A 17 -9.35 -24.61 2.12
C ILE A 17 -8.80 -23.25 1.71
N ALA A 18 -9.66 -22.39 1.18
CA ALA A 18 -9.36 -20.98 1.00
C ALA A 18 -9.04 -20.42 2.38
N GLN A 19 -7.76 -20.34 2.71
CA GLN A 19 -7.29 -19.56 3.85
C GLN A 19 -7.65 -18.12 3.51
N VAL A 20 -8.77 -17.64 4.05
CA VAL A 20 -9.08 -16.21 4.03
C VAL A 20 -8.03 -15.57 4.92
N LEU A 21 -6.92 -15.14 4.30
CA LEU A 21 -5.91 -14.33 4.96
C LEU A 21 -6.62 -13.03 5.35
N ALA A 22 -6.89 -12.88 6.64
CA ALA A 22 -7.68 -11.77 7.18
C ALA A 22 -6.99 -10.40 7.07
N HIS A 23 -5.78 -10.34 6.52
CA HIS A 23 -4.90 -9.17 6.48
C HIS A 23 -3.98 -9.25 5.24
N GLY A 24 -3.18 -8.21 4.96
CA GLY A 24 -2.16 -8.27 3.92
C GLY A 24 -1.57 -6.94 3.47
N GLY A 25 -1.20 -6.85 2.19
CA GLY A 25 -0.43 -5.74 1.64
C GLY A 25 -0.19 -5.87 0.14
N VAL A 26 0.60 -4.96 -0.42
CA VAL A 26 0.91 -4.96 -1.85
C VAL A 26 1.83 -6.13 -2.19
N LEU A 27 1.41 -6.99 -3.13
CA LEU A 27 2.14 -8.17 -3.58
C LEU A 27 2.90 -7.96 -4.89
N SER A 28 2.44 -7.03 -5.74
CA SER A 28 3.10 -6.75 -7.01
C SER A 28 2.65 -5.40 -7.58
N TYR A 29 3.36 -4.96 -8.62
CA TYR A 29 3.11 -3.69 -9.29
C TYR A 29 3.11 -3.87 -10.82
N ASN A 30 2.31 -3.08 -11.54
CA ASN A 30 2.54 -2.80 -12.96
C ASN A 30 2.98 -1.34 -13.12
N ILE A 31 4.19 -1.15 -13.61
CA ILE A 31 4.83 0.15 -13.78
C ILE A 31 5.37 0.22 -15.21
N GLY A 32 4.85 1.16 -15.99
CA GLY A 32 5.26 1.30 -17.40
C GLY A 32 4.98 0.06 -18.25
N GLY A 33 3.95 -0.71 -17.94
CA GLY A 33 3.59 -1.96 -18.64
C GLY A 33 4.38 -3.19 -18.19
N GLN A 34 5.33 -3.03 -17.27
CA GLN A 34 6.14 -4.13 -16.73
C GLN A 34 5.62 -4.56 -15.35
N ILE A 35 5.50 -5.87 -15.14
CA ILE A 35 5.10 -6.44 -13.86
C ILE A 35 6.33 -6.64 -12.97
N TYR A 36 6.29 -6.06 -11.78
CA TYR A 36 7.29 -6.23 -10.73
C TYR A 36 6.70 -7.02 -9.58
N GLN A 37 7.26 -8.19 -9.31
CA GLN A 37 6.89 -8.98 -8.13
C GLN A 37 7.40 -8.29 -6.86
N GLY A 38 6.54 -8.22 -5.85
CA GLY A 38 6.86 -7.68 -4.53
C GLY A 38 7.72 -8.62 -3.71
N PHE A 39 8.08 -8.16 -2.52
CA PHE A 39 8.66 -8.98 -1.47
C PHE A 39 7.63 -10.00 -0.97
N ARG A 40 8.07 -11.23 -0.70
CA ARG A 40 7.22 -12.28 -0.15
C ARG A 40 7.35 -12.31 1.37
N SER A 41 6.38 -11.72 2.06
CA SER A 41 6.26 -11.77 3.53
C SER A 41 6.25 -13.20 4.06
N TYR A 42 6.58 -13.35 5.34
CA TYR A 42 6.78 -14.63 6.05
C TYR A 42 7.96 -15.49 5.59
N ASN A 43 8.51 -15.26 4.39
CA ASN A 43 9.72 -15.91 3.94
C ASN A 43 10.97 -15.12 4.36
N THR A 44 12.11 -15.81 4.47
CA THR A 44 13.40 -15.13 4.66
C THR A 44 13.69 -14.15 3.52
N PRO A 45 14.27 -12.96 3.80
CA PRO A 45 14.68 -12.03 2.75
C PRO A 45 15.86 -12.55 1.91
N VAL A 46 16.63 -13.52 2.42
CA VAL A 46 17.80 -14.07 1.73
C VAL A 46 17.39 -14.71 0.40
N GLY A 47 17.99 -14.21 -0.70
CA GLY A 47 17.73 -14.69 -2.05
C GLY A 47 16.51 -14.07 -2.74
N GLN A 48 15.74 -13.22 -2.04
CA GLN A 48 14.68 -12.45 -2.69
C GLN A 48 15.26 -11.27 -3.49
N SER A 49 14.57 -10.88 -4.55
CA SER A 49 14.88 -9.66 -5.30
C SER A 49 13.59 -8.96 -5.69
N SER A 50 13.49 -7.68 -5.38
CA SER A 50 12.28 -6.91 -5.61
C SER A 50 12.58 -5.42 -5.65
N ILE A 51 11.69 -4.66 -6.29
CA ILE A 51 11.65 -3.20 -6.12
C ILE A 51 11.08 -2.80 -4.75
N GLN A 52 10.34 -3.69 -4.11
CA GLN A 52 9.70 -3.45 -2.83
C GLN A 52 10.73 -3.53 -1.69
N ARG A 53 10.56 -2.71 -0.65
CA ARG A 53 11.22 -2.92 0.64
C ARG A 53 10.62 -4.13 1.34
N GLU A 54 11.42 -4.74 2.21
CA GLU A 54 11.00 -5.87 3.04
C GLU A 54 9.82 -5.50 3.94
N TRP A 55 8.89 -6.45 4.09
CA TRP A 55 7.74 -6.38 5.00
C TRP A 55 7.37 -7.79 5.44
N ASP A 56 7.42 -8.04 6.74
CA ASP A 56 7.63 -9.39 7.29
C ASP A 56 6.33 -10.14 7.55
N SER A 57 5.25 -9.41 7.86
CA SER A 57 3.94 -10.00 8.13
C SER A 57 2.82 -9.16 7.53
N TYR A 58 1.63 -9.73 7.53
CA TYR A 58 0.40 -9.06 7.12
C TYR A 58 -0.20 -8.21 8.24
N ASP A 59 0.41 -8.21 9.43
CA ASP A 59 -0.13 -7.50 10.58
C ASP A 59 -0.08 -5.98 10.37
N PRO A 60 -1.09 -5.25 10.88
CA PRO A 60 -1.07 -3.81 10.81
C PRO A 60 -0.06 -3.20 11.78
N ILE A 61 0.45 -2.04 11.43
CA ILE A 61 0.97 -1.09 12.41
C ILE A 61 -0.23 -0.39 13.05
N ILE A 62 -0.34 -0.41 14.38
CA ILE A 62 -1.47 0.21 15.11
C ILE A 62 -1.12 1.53 15.80
N ASP A 63 0.18 1.82 15.97
CA ASP A 63 0.65 3.08 16.52
C ASP A 63 0.93 4.07 15.37
N PRO A 64 0.20 5.21 15.27
CA PRO A 64 0.44 6.21 14.23
C PRO A 64 1.83 6.85 14.32
N MET A 65 2.52 6.70 15.44
CA MET A 65 3.88 7.19 15.67
C MET A 65 4.94 6.08 15.62
N HIS A 66 4.57 4.89 15.16
CA HIS A 66 5.50 3.75 15.10
C HIS A 66 6.75 4.11 14.26
N PRO A 67 7.97 3.85 14.76
CA PRO A 67 9.23 4.19 14.07
C PRO A 67 9.35 3.65 12.64
N GLN A 68 8.65 2.55 12.35
CA GLN A 68 8.69 1.85 11.05
C GLN A 68 7.43 2.08 10.18
N ILE A 69 6.57 3.04 10.54
CA ILE A 69 5.34 3.34 9.77
C ILE A 69 5.59 3.80 8.33
N SER A 70 6.82 4.21 8.00
CA SER A 70 7.18 4.57 6.62
C SER A 70 7.04 3.39 5.67
N CYS A 71 7.67 2.25 5.95
CA CYS A 71 7.78 1.14 4.99
C CYS A 71 7.55 -0.25 5.62
N ASN A 72 6.75 -0.33 6.69
CA ASN A 72 6.41 -1.55 7.41
C ASN A 72 7.57 -2.12 8.26
N LEU A 73 7.28 -3.17 9.02
CA LEU A 73 8.21 -3.98 9.80
C LEU A 73 8.82 -5.05 8.88
N ASN A 74 10.13 -5.18 8.72
CA ASN A 74 11.24 -4.36 9.18
C ASN A 74 11.63 -3.19 8.24
N GLY A 75 11.04 -3.11 7.04
CA GLY A 75 11.25 -2.02 6.07
C GLY A 75 12.64 -2.00 5.44
N ALA A 76 13.43 -3.06 5.63
CA ALA A 76 14.82 -3.12 5.22
C ALA A 76 14.99 -3.15 3.69
N ASN A 77 16.19 -2.77 3.25
CA ASN A 77 16.61 -2.99 1.88
C ASN A 77 17.12 -4.43 1.70
N LEU A 78 16.97 -4.98 0.50
CA LEU A 78 17.39 -6.34 0.16
C LEU A 78 18.87 -6.44 -0.28
N GLY A 79 19.70 -5.44 0.05
CA GLY A 79 21.10 -5.38 -0.38
C GLY A 79 21.26 -5.47 -1.90
N SER A 80 22.02 -6.44 -2.37
CA SER A 80 22.21 -6.69 -3.81
C SER A 80 20.94 -7.16 -4.53
N GLY A 81 19.95 -7.68 -3.80
CA GLY A 81 18.64 -8.04 -4.34
C GLY A 81 17.67 -6.85 -4.46
N GLN A 82 18.03 -5.67 -3.95
CA GLN A 82 17.17 -4.50 -4.03
C GLN A 82 17.21 -3.91 -5.45
N LEU A 83 16.05 -3.87 -6.09
CA LEU A 83 15.87 -3.33 -7.43
C LEU A 83 15.18 -1.96 -7.38
N SER A 84 15.17 -1.26 -8.51
CA SER A 84 14.35 -0.06 -8.75
C SER A 84 13.65 -0.15 -10.10
N ALA A 85 12.38 0.24 -10.16
CA ALA A 85 11.65 0.33 -11.43
C ALA A 85 11.96 1.66 -12.13
N THR A 86 12.49 1.62 -13.36
CA THR A 86 12.69 2.84 -14.14
C THR A 86 11.39 3.23 -14.85
N VAL A 87 10.93 4.46 -14.65
CA VAL A 87 9.61 4.91 -15.13
C VAL A 87 9.63 6.41 -15.41
N ALA A 88 8.85 6.88 -16.39
CA ALA A 88 8.73 8.31 -16.67
C ALA A 88 7.72 9.00 -15.73
N ALA A 89 7.96 10.26 -15.36
CA ALA A 89 6.93 11.08 -14.71
C ALA A 89 5.65 11.13 -15.56
N GLY A 90 4.48 11.18 -14.92
CA GLY A 90 3.18 11.08 -15.60
C GLY A 90 2.71 9.65 -15.87
N SER A 91 3.56 8.64 -15.64
CA SER A 91 3.16 7.24 -15.81
C SER A 91 2.17 6.78 -14.74
N LYS A 92 1.29 5.87 -15.12
CA LYS A 92 0.46 5.12 -14.19
C LYS A 92 1.26 4.02 -13.50
N VAL A 93 0.99 3.83 -12.21
CA VAL A 93 1.45 2.71 -11.40
C VAL A 93 0.23 2.01 -10.86
N LEU A 94 0.11 0.72 -11.12
CA LEU A 94 -0.92 -0.14 -10.53
C LEU A 94 -0.26 -0.98 -9.44
N ALA A 95 -0.77 -0.92 -8.22
CA ALA A 95 -0.41 -1.85 -7.16
C ALA A 95 -1.50 -2.91 -7.03
N TRP A 96 -1.11 -4.17 -6.82
CA TRP A 96 -2.01 -5.28 -6.52
C TRP A 96 -1.79 -5.75 -5.09
N TRP A 97 -2.87 -5.82 -4.33
CA TRP A 97 -2.92 -6.39 -3.01
C TRP A 97 -3.30 -7.88 -3.08
N ASN A 98 -3.13 -8.60 -1.97
CA ASN A 98 -3.83 -9.86 -1.79
C ASN A 98 -5.35 -9.65 -1.78
N GLN A 99 -6.13 -10.73 -1.64
CA GLN A 99 -7.58 -10.63 -1.40
C GLN A 99 -7.83 -9.82 -0.13
N TRP A 100 -8.14 -8.54 -0.30
CA TRP A 100 -8.19 -7.58 0.79
C TRP A 100 -9.53 -7.70 1.52
N PRO A 101 -9.54 -7.90 2.85
CA PRO A 101 -10.78 -8.22 3.56
C PRO A 101 -11.46 -6.99 4.18
N HIS A 102 -10.78 -5.85 4.26
CA HIS A 102 -11.26 -4.67 4.96
C HIS A 102 -11.82 -3.65 3.96
N ASN A 103 -13.09 -3.29 4.08
CA ASN A 103 -13.73 -2.36 3.15
C ASN A 103 -13.93 -0.95 3.72
N LEU A 104 -13.50 -0.67 4.96
CA LEU A 104 -13.64 0.62 5.63
C LEU A 104 -12.29 1.30 5.82
N GLY A 105 -12.12 2.46 5.19
CA GLY A 105 -10.97 3.33 5.39
C GLY A 105 -10.38 3.87 4.09
N PRO A 106 -9.47 4.86 4.19
CA PRO A 106 -8.86 5.48 3.03
C PRO A 106 -7.75 4.61 2.40
N VAL A 107 -7.45 4.96 1.15
CA VAL A 107 -6.23 4.59 0.42
C VAL A 107 -5.41 5.87 0.28
N MET A 108 -4.11 5.81 0.56
CA MET A 108 -3.19 6.92 0.38
C MET A 108 -1.94 6.46 -0.34
N VAL A 109 -1.43 7.32 -1.23
CA VAL A 109 -0.18 7.08 -1.95
C VAL A 109 0.75 8.26 -1.77
N TYR A 110 1.97 7.97 -1.34
CA TYR A 110 3.02 8.94 -1.10
C TYR A 110 4.24 8.65 -1.97
N MET A 111 5.03 9.70 -2.20
CA MET A 111 6.38 9.59 -2.72
C MET A 111 7.36 10.32 -1.82
N ALA A 112 8.64 9.95 -1.89
CA ALA A 112 9.72 10.71 -1.26
C ALA A 112 10.99 10.62 -2.09
N ASN A 113 11.65 11.75 -2.33
CA ASN A 113 12.95 11.76 -3.01
C ASN A 113 14.02 11.16 -2.09
N CYS A 114 14.77 10.18 -2.59
CA CYS A 114 15.82 9.49 -1.83
C CYS A 114 17.09 10.33 -1.66
N ASN A 115 17.21 11.47 -2.38
CA ASN A 115 18.37 12.36 -2.43
C ASN A 115 19.68 11.61 -2.72
N GLY A 116 19.60 10.61 -3.59
CA GLY A 116 20.63 9.61 -3.82
C GLY A 116 19.98 8.26 -4.08
N ALA A 117 20.74 7.17 -3.91
CA ALA A 117 20.23 5.82 -4.13
C ALA A 117 19.15 5.45 -3.10
N CYS A 118 17.98 4.99 -3.55
CA CYS A 118 16.92 4.56 -2.64
C CYS A 118 17.29 3.33 -1.81
N THR A 119 18.17 2.47 -2.34
CA THR A 119 18.61 1.25 -1.66
C THR A 119 19.26 1.55 -0.29
N THR A 120 20.02 2.63 -0.17
CA THR A 120 20.69 3.02 1.07
C THR A 120 19.93 4.08 1.88
N ALA A 121 18.79 4.56 1.39
CA ALA A 121 18.02 5.60 2.06
C ALA A 121 17.37 5.07 3.35
N ASN A 122 17.45 5.86 4.42
CA ASN A 122 16.64 5.65 5.61
C ASN A 122 15.23 6.22 5.38
N THR A 123 14.24 5.35 5.23
CA THR A 123 12.86 5.73 4.86
C THR A 123 12.17 6.61 5.91
N ALA A 124 12.54 6.47 7.19
CA ALA A 124 12.00 7.29 8.27
C ALA A 124 12.53 8.73 8.25
N SER A 125 13.70 8.97 7.65
CA SER A 125 14.28 10.31 7.55
C SER A 125 13.90 11.05 6.26
N LEU A 126 13.24 10.38 5.31
CA LEU A 126 12.81 11.00 4.06
C LEU A 126 11.71 12.06 4.28
N ASN A 127 11.61 12.98 3.33
CA ASN A 127 10.51 13.96 3.26
C ASN A 127 9.45 13.42 2.30
N TRP A 128 8.35 12.92 2.88
CA TRP A 128 7.24 12.32 2.14
C TRP A 128 6.24 13.38 1.69
N PHE A 129 5.70 13.23 0.49
CA PHE A 129 4.59 14.01 -0.03
C PHE A 129 3.52 13.07 -0.58
N LYS A 130 2.26 13.44 -0.37
CA LYS A 130 1.12 12.66 -0.85
C LYS A 130 0.87 12.98 -2.32
N ILE A 131 0.74 11.97 -3.17
CA ILE A 131 0.40 12.13 -4.60
C ILE A 131 -1.04 11.73 -4.90
N GLU A 132 -1.65 10.95 -4.01
CA GLU A 132 -3.04 10.54 -4.15
C GLU A 132 -3.66 10.17 -2.81
N GLU A 133 -4.96 10.40 -2.68
CA GLU A 133 -5.80 9.85 -1.63
C GLU A 133 -7.23 9.64 -2.12
N ALA A 134 -7.90 8.68 -1.51
CA ALA A 134 -9.35 8.55 -1.53
C ALA A 134 -9.81 8.05 -0.16
N GLY A 135 -10.90 8.62 0.36
CA GLY A 135 -11.46 8.31 1.68
C GLY A 135 -12.86 7.73 1.56
N LEU A 136 -13.80 8.33 2.28
CA LEU A 136 -15.24 8.07 2.13
C LEU A 136 -15.73 8.72 0.83
N ILE A 137 -16.23 7.92 -0.11
CA ILE A 137 -16.68 8.37 -1.44
C ILE A 137 -18.16 8.76 -1.41
N SER A 138 -18.98 7.97 -0.73
CA SER A 138 -20.42 8.22 -0.60
C SER A 138 -21.02 7.46 0.58
N GLY A 139 -22.13 7.95 1.11
CA GLY A 139 -22.81 7.35 2.26
C GLY A 139 -22.22 7.80 3.60
N THR A 140 -22.34 6.96 4.62
CA THR A 140 -21.92 7.26 5.99
C THR A 140 -20.63 6.53 6.35
N VAL A 141 -19.93 6.97 7.39
CA VAL A 141 -18.64 6.37 7.78
C VAL A 141 -18.73 4.87 8.11
N ASP A 142 -19.87 4.39 8.64
CA ASP A 142 -20.09 2.98 9.04
C ASP A 142 -20.51 2.05 7.88
N LYS A 143 -21.17 2.59 6.85
CA LYS A 143 -21.83 1.79 5.78
C LYS A 143 -21.57 2.28 4.37
N GLY A 144 -20.83 3.37 4.22
CA GLY A 144 -20.59 4.03 2.95
C GLY A 144 -19.63 3.26 2.05
N THR A 145 -19.49 3.77 0.84
CA THR A 145 -18.47 3.32 -0.10
C THR A 145 -17.16 4.02 0.25
N TRP A 146 -16.17 3.24 0.64
CA TRP A 146 -14.82 3.71 0.93
C TRP A 146 -13.84 3.33 -0.18
N ALA A 147 -12.70 4.02 -0.23
CA ALA A 147 -11.62 3.73 -1.15
C ALA A 147 -11.12 2.28 -1.06
N GLN A 148 -11.01 1.72 0.14
CA GLN A 148 -10.69 0.29 0.29
C GLN A 148 -11.76 -0.63 -0.32
N GLY A 149 -13.04 -0.29 -0.19
CA GLY A 149 -14.12 -1.00 -0.88
C GLY A 149 -13.97 -0.94 -2.40
N GLN A 150 -13.64 0.23 -2.96
CA GLN A 150 -13.35 0.36 -4.39
C GLN A 150 -12.14 -0.46 -4.81
N LEU A 151 -11.04 -0.44 -4.03
CA LEU A 151 -9.85 -1.26 -4.25
C LEU A 151 -10.21 -2.74 -4.38
N ILE A 152 -11.02 -3.27 -3.45
CA ILE A 152 -11.49 -4.67 -3.49
C ILE A 152 -12.24 -4.95 -4.80
N THR A 153 -13.22 -4.11 -5.15
CA THR A 153 -14.02 -4.30 -6.38
C THR A 153 -13.19 -4.15 -7.66
N ASN A 154 -12.11 -3.39 -7.62
CA ASN A 154 -11.16 -3.23 -8.71
C ASN A 154 -10.08 -4.31 -8.68
N ASN A 155 -10.48 -5.57 -8.46
CA ASN A 155 -9.59 -6.72 -8.42
C ASN A 155 -8.42 -6.57 -7.42
N ASN A 156 -8.74 -6.09 -6.21
CA ASN A 156 -7.76 -5.81 -5.15
C ASN A 156 -6.60 -4.92 -5.63
N SER A 157 -6.90 -3.85 -6.37
CA SER A 157 -5.87 -3.03 -7.00
C SER A 157 -6.19 -1.54 -6.99
N TRP A 158 -5.13 -0.74 -6.98
CA TRP A 158 -5.20 0.72 -6.98
C TRP A 158 -4.24 1.27 -8.02
N THR A 159 -4.77 2.10 -8.93
CA THR A 159 -3.96 2.79 -9.92
C THR A 159 -3.72 4.22 -9.47
N THR A 160 -2.46 4.62 -9.40
CA THR A 160 -2.06 6.00 -9.19
C THR A 160 -1.29 6.54 -10.38
N THR A 161 -1.21 7.86 -10.51
CA THR A 161 -0.41 8.52 -11.56
C THR A 161 0.71 9.32 -10.91
N ILE A 162 1.95 9.06 -11.31
CA ILE A 162 3.10 9.86 -10.85
C ILE A 162 2.92 11.29 -11.39
N PRO A 163 3.04 12.35 -10.57
CA PRO A 163 2.89 13.72 -11.05
C PRO A 163 3.82 14.02 -12.22
N ALA A 164 3.26 14.52 -13.34
CA ALA A 164 4.00 14.67 -14.59
C ALA A 164 5.10 15.74 -14.54
N SER A 165 4.97 16.76 -13.69
CA SER A 165 5.96 17.83 -13.50
C SER A 165 7.09 17.46 -12.53
N LEU A 166 6.99 16.32 -11.84
CA LEU A 166 7.95 15.90 -10.82
C LEU A 166 9.35 15.77 -11.43
N ALA A 167 10.34 16.35 -10.77
CA ALA A 167 11.73 16.29 -11.18
C ALA A 167 12.25 14.84 -11.22
N PRO A 168 13.08 14.47 -12.21
CA PRO A 168 13.69 13.15 -12.28
C PRO A 168 14.60 12.88 -11.08
N GLY A 169 14.79 11.60 -10.74
CA GLY A 169 15.55 11.19 -9.56
C GLY A 169 15.14 9.82 -9.06
N GLU A 170 15.72 9.37 -7.95
CA GLU A 170 15.28 8.15 -7.27
C GLU A 170 14.27 8.47 -6.16
N TYR A 171 13.17 7.75 -6.15
CA TYR A 171 12.05 7.98 -5.25
C TYR A 171 11.58 6.68 -4.59
N MET A 172 11.20 6.77 -3.33
CA MET A 172 10.30 5.78 -2.72
C MET A 172 8.88 6.09 -3.15
N LEU A 173 8.13 5.06 -3.55
CA LEU A 173 6.67 5.07 -3.72
C LEU A 173 6.06 4.25 -2.59
N ARG A 174 5.20 4.86 -1.78
CA ARG A 174 4.56 4.23 -0.62
C ARG A 174 3.06 4.18 -0.82
N HIS A 175 2.50 2.99 -0.87
CA HIS A 175 1.06 2.78 -0.78
C HIS A 175 0.69 2.47 0.66
N GLU A 176 -0.47 2.95 1.09
CA GLU A 176 -0.97 2.70 2.43
C GLU A 176 -2.48 2.53 2.43
N LEU A 177 -2.94 1.48 3.10
CA LEU A 177 -4.31 1.35 3.56
C LEU A 177 -4.36 1.69 5.04
N LEU A 178 -5.31 2.53 5.45
CA LEU A 178 -5.62 2.75 6.87
C LEU A 178 -7.00 2.15 7.14
N SER A 179 -7.05 0.96 7.73
CA SER A 179 -8.32 0.32 8.10
C SER A 179 -8.80 0.85 9.44
N ILE A 180 -10.09 1.19 9.49
CA ILE A 180 -10.74 1.81 10.65
C ILE A 180 -11.97 1.03 11.12
N HIS A 181 -12.04 -0.25 10.75
CA HIS A 181 -13.15 -1.14 11.12
C HIS A 181 -13.13 -1.53 12.61
N THR A 182 -11.98 -1.42 13.28
CA THR A 182 -11.86 -1.67 14.73
C THR A 182 -11.98 -0.33 15.48
N PRO A 183 -12.99 -0.16 16.36
CA PRO A 183 -13.19 1.09 17.07
C PRO A 183 -11.95 1.57 17.81
N ASN A 184 -11.55 2.82 17.56
CA ASN A 184 -10.42 3.49 18.20
C ASN A 184 -9.05 2.82 18.04
N GLN A 185 -8.92 1.86 17.11
CA GLN A 185 -7.68 1.16 16.81
C GLN A 185 -7.38 1.29 15.32
N PRO A 186 -6.64 2.33 14.88
CA PRO A 186 -6.24 2.44 13.49
C PRO A 186 -5.34 1.26 13.11
N GLN A 187 -5.45 0.81 11.87
CA GLN A 187 -4.61 -0.25 11.33
C GLN A 187 -3.97 0.21 10.02
N PHE A 188 -2.68 0.55 10.08
CA PHE A 188 -1.90 1.04 8.96
C PHE A 188 -1.19 -0.12 8.24
N TYR A 189 -1.33 -0.19 6.92
CA TYR A 189 -0.70 -1.19 6.05
C TYR A 189 0.15 -0.51 4.97
N PRO A 190 1.34 -0.02 5.33
CA PRO A 190 2.25 0.61 4.39
C PRO A 190 3.08 -0.44 3.61
N ASN A 191 3.33 -0.18 2.33
CA ASN A 191 4.35 -0.88 1.55
C ASN A 191 5.08 0.11 0.65
N CYS A 192 6.41 -0.05 0.54
CA CYS A 192 7.27 0.85 -0.25
C CYS A 192 7.93 0.15 -1.43
N ALA A 193 8.03 0.81 -2.57
CA ALA A 193 8.77 0.39 -3.75
C ALA A 193 9.75 1.48 -4.22
N GLN A 194 10.89 1.07 -4.77
CA GLN A 194 11.90 2.00 -5.30
C GLN A 194 11.65 2.28 -6.78
N LEU A 195 11.65 3.56 -7.12
CA LEU A 195 11.53 4.05 -8.49
C LEU A 195 12.77 4.84 -8.89
N LYS A 196 13.17 4.70 -10.16
CA LYS A 196 14.10 5.60 -10.84
C LYS A 196 13.31 6.40 -11.86
N LEU A 197 12.93 7.61 -11.49
CA LEU A 197 12.09 8.48 -12.30
C LEU A 197 12.90 9.16 -13.40
N THR A 198 12.42 9.07 -14.63
CA THR A 198 12.97 9.71 -15.83
C THR A 198 11.99 10.72 -16.42
N GLY A 199 12.49 11.57 -17.32
CA GLY A 199 11.67 12.63 -17.93
C GLY A 199 11.10 13.59 -16.87
N GLY A 200 9.90 14.11 -17.14
CA GLY A 200 9.17 15.01 -16.24
C GLY A 200 9.54 16.47 -16.38
N GLY A 201 9.22 17.24 -15.33
CA GLY A 201 9.53 18.65 -15.20
C GLY A 201 10.69 18.91 -14.23
N SER A 202 10.69 20.08 -13.60
CA SER A 202 11.63 20.46 -12.54
C SER A 202 10.92 20.72 -11.21
N ALA A 203 9.63 20.37 -11.09
CA ALA A 203 8.84 20.66 -9.92
C ALA A 203 9.21 19.73 -8.76
N GLN A 204 9.23 20.28 -7.56
CA GLN A 204 9.39 19.53 -6.32
C GLN A 204 8.39 20.05 -5.28
N PRO A 205 7.78 19.17 -4.47
CA PRO A 205 6.96 19.57 -3.35
C PRO A 205 7.80 20.31 -2.30
N SER A 206 7.19 21.29 -1.65
CA SER A 206 7.84 22.08 -0.59
C SER A 206 6.83 22.44 0.50
N GLY A 207 7.34 22.96 1.63
CA GLY A 207 6.50 23.46 2.72
C GLY A 207 5.54 22.41 3.27
N SER A 208 4.25 22.75 3.33
CA SER A 208 3.20 21.92 3.94
C SER A 208 2.88 20.61 3.21
N TYR A 209 3.43 20.40 2.00
CA TYR A 209 3.31 19.11 1.31
C TYR A 209 4.29 18.05 1.83
N LEU A 210 5.34 18.46 2.55
CA LEU A 210 6.38 17.56 3.04
C LEU A 210 6.15 17.21 4.50
N VAL A 211 6.18 15.90 4.80
CA VAL A 211 6.02 15.36 6.16
C VAL A 211 7.04 14.25 6.44
N LYS A 212 7.19 13.89 7.72
CA LYS A 212 7.94 12.71 8.16
C LYS A 212 6.99 11.55 8.45
N LEU A 213 7.48 10.32 8.28
CA LEU A 213 6.78 9.09 8.68
C LEU A 213 7.76 8.24 9.49
N PRO A 214 7.64 8.20 10.83
CA PRO A 214 6.59 8.81 11.67
C PRO A 214 6.64 10.35 11.72
N GLY A 215 5.49 10.99 11.95
CA GLY A 215 5.36 12.45 12.09
C GLY A 215 4.07 13.02 11.51
N ALA A 216 3.60 12.44 10.41
CA ALA A 216 2.43 12.92 9.67
C ALA A 216 1.10 12.60 10.34
N TYR A 217 1.07 11.56 11.19
CA TYR A 217 -0.15 11.04 11.82
C TYR A 217 -0.05 11.16 13.34
N LYS A 218 -1.18 11.47 13.97
CA LYS A 218 -1.35 11.52 15.41
C LYS A 218 -2.60 10.77 15.81
N ALA A 219 -2.61 10.18 17.00
CA ALA A 219 -3.81 9.56 17.55
C ALA A 219 -4.98 10.56 17.68
N SER A 220 -4.68 11.86 17.85
CA SER A 220 -5.69 12.92 17.92
C SER A 220 -6.24 13.36 16.55
N ASP A 221 -5.68 12.87 15.43
CA ASP A 221 -6.21 13.23 14.12
C ASP A 221 -7.59 12.57 13.95
N PRO A 222 -8.62 13.32 13.51
CA PRO A 222 -9.99 12.84 13.49
C PRO A 222 -10.23 11.64 12.57
N GLY A 223 -9.33 11.41 11.61
CA GLY A 223 -9.37 10.25 10.72
C GLY A 223 -8.58 9.04 11.19
N VAL A 224 -7.82 9.13 12.29
CA VAL A 224 -6.93 8.06 12.77
C VAL A 224 -7.61 7.25 13.86
N THR A 225 -7.88 7.84 15.03
CA THR A 225 -8.56 7.15 16.13
C THR A 225 -10.03 7.53 16.11
N LEU A 226 -10.85 6.65 15.53
CA LEU A 226 -12.28 6.85 15.32
C LEU A 226 -13.06 5.57 15.63
N ASP A 227 -14.27 5.73 16.18
CA ASP A 227 -15.28 4.69 16.23
C ASP A 227 -16.37 4.98 15.20
N VAL A 228 -16.25 4.42 14.01
CA VAL A 228 -17.19 4.66 12.90
C VAL A 228 -18.62 4.23 13.25
N TYR A 229 -18.81 3.24 14.12
CA TYR A 229 -20.14 2.70 14.44
C TYR A 229 -20.91 3.57 15.43
N ASN A 230 -20.20 4.38 16.23
CA ASN A 230 -20.81 5.40 17.09
C ASN A 230 -21.11 6.72 16.36
N HIS A 231 -20.78 6.79 15.06
CA HIS A 231 -21.03 7.96 14.22
C HIS A 231 -21.78 7.62 12.92
N PRO A 232 -22.90 6.87 12.97
CA PRO A 232 -23.55 6.29 11.78
C PRO A 232 -24.19 7.33 10.85
N THR A 233 -24.25 8.61 11.24
CA THR A 233 -24.79 9.70 10.42
C THR A 233 -23.70 10.58 9.80
N TRP A 234 -22.43 10.39 10.15
CA TRP A 234 -21.35 11.18 9.57
C TRP A 234 -21.13 10.78 8.11
N THR A 235 -21.18 11.76 7.23
CA THR A 235 -20.99 11.60 5.78
C THR A 235 -19.67 12.21 5.30
N ASN A 236 -18.84 12.68 6.23
CA ASN A 236 -17.53 13.24 5.97
C ASN A 236 -16.45 12.49 6.75
N TYR A 237 -15.27 12.39 6.17
CA TYR A 237 -14.09 11.83 6.81
C TYR A 237 -12.87 12.64 6.38
N THR A 238 -12.11 13.15 7.35
CA THR A 238 -10.87 13.86 7.09
C THR A 238 -9.73 12.86 6.97
N ILE A 239 -9.20 12.69 5.76
CA ILE A 239 -8.07 11.80 5.50
C ILE A 239 -6.82 12.35 6.21
N PRO A 240 -6.05 11.54 6.97
CA PRO A 240 -4.89 12.02 7.70
C PRO A 240 -3.70 12.34 6.80
N GLY A 241 -2.74 13.11 7.32
CA GLY A 241 -1.53 13.53 6.60
C GLY A 241 -1.69 14.82 5.79
N PRO A 242 -0.68 15.18 4.97
CA PRO A 242 -0.67 16.43 4.22
C PRO A 242 -1.66 16.41 3.07
N ALA A 243 -1.88 17.58 2.46
CA ALA A 243 -2.63 17.69 1.22
C ALA A 243 -1.92 16.96 0.06
N VAL A 244 -2.70 16.55 -0.95
CA VAL A 244 -2.16 15.95 -2.18
C VAL A 244 -1.39 16.99 -3.00
N TRP A 245 -0.13 16.70 -3.30
CA TRP A 245 0.69 17.45 -4.25
C TRP A 245 0.48 16.89 -5.66
N ARG A 246 -0.01 17.74 -6.57
CA ARG A 246 -0.42 17.32 -7.93
C ARG A 246 0.62 17.58 -9.01
N GLY A 247 1.75 18.18 -8.66
CA GLY A 247 2.75 18.64 -9.63
C GLY A 247 2.80 20.15 -9.80
#